data_AF-K2D6J7-F1
#
_entry.id   AF-K2D6J7-F1
#
_cell.length_a   1.000
_cell.length_b   1.000
_cell.length_c   1.000
_cell.angle_alpha   90.00
_cell.angle_beta   90.00
_cell.angle_gamma   90.00
#
_symmetry.space_group_name_H-M   'P 1'
#
loop_
_entity.id
_entity.type
_entity.pdbx_description
1 polymer ?
#
loop_
_entity_poly.entity_id
_entity_poly.type
_entity_poly.pdbx_seq_one_letter_code
_entity_poly.pdbx_strand_id
1 'polypeptide(L)'
;ERGKVAKIVSAPAIIALPNKLSRIAVDNADSEKTDPPKESLDYSISCRFNDTDSPDHLSITFEIQVYGTSVIHGKPLKTTKAYNTRIKVKRNEWVMLPFYQGANLVYLETQAVSHTD
;
A
#
# COMPACT_ATOMS: atom_id res chain seq x y z
N GLU A 1 24.26 9.34 -15.71
CA GLU A 1 22.82 9.31 -15.42
C GLU A 1 22.62 9.13 -13.92
N ARG A 2 21.84 9.99 -13.25
CA ARG A 2 21.45 9.74 -11.85
C ARG A 2 20.41 8.62 -11.89
N GLY A 3 20.72 7.46 -11.30
CA GLY A 3 19.79 6.34 -11.20
C GLY A 3 18.46 6.80 -10.61
N LYS A 4 17.35 6.33 -11.17
CA LYS A 4 16.01 6.59 -10.64
C LYS A 4 15.95 6.08 -9.20
N VAL A 5 16.05 6.97 -8.22
CA VAL A 5 15.97 6.62 -6.80
C VAL A 5 14.50 6.36 -6.47
N ALA A 6 14.18 5.20 -5.91
CA ALA A 6 12.85 4.92 -5.39
C ALA A 6 12.57 5.85 -4.20
N LYS A 7 11.41 6.53 -4.22
CA LYS A 7 10.98 7.41 -3.12
C LYS A 7 9.99 6.66 -2.26
N ILE A 8 10.25 6.58 -0.95
CA ILE A 8 9.25 6.11 0.02
C ILE A 8 8.12 7.14 0.04
N VAL A 9 6.92 6.71 -0.35
CA VAL A 9 5.72 7.55 -0.32
C VAL A 9 5.14 7.61 1.10
N SER A 10 5.27 6.50 1.85
CA SER A 10 4.58 6.28 3.13
C SER A 10 5.01 4.93 3.74
N ALA A 11 5.06 4.84 5.08
CA ALA A 11 5.40 3.60 5.80
C ALA A 11 4.40 3.31 6.95
N PRO A 12 3.13 2.98 6.64
CA PRO A 12 2.13 2.70 7.66
C PRO A 12 2.38 1.37 8.40
N ALA A 13 1.98 1.31 9.67
CA ALA A 13 1.95 0.07 10.46
C ALA A 13 0.54 -0.17 11.03
N ILE A 14 0.10 -1.43 11.05
CA ILE A 14 -1.19 -1.87 11.61
C ILE A 14 -0.93 -3.01 12.58
N ILE A 15 -1.49 -2.90 13.79
CA ILE A 15 -1.61 -4.00 14.74
C ILE A 15 -3.07 -4.46 14.71
N ALA A 16 -3.29 -5.75 14.50
CA ALA A 16 -4.62 -6.32 14.33
C ALA A 16 -4.70 -7.72 14.95
N LEU A 17 -5.93 -8.19 15.21
CA LEU A 17 -6.18 -9.56 15.67
C LEU A 17 -6.38 -10.50 14.46
N PRO A 18 -6.04 -11.79 14.59
CA PRO A 18 -6.30 -12.77 13.54
C PRO A 18 -7.77 -12.77 13.12
N ASN A 19 -8.04 -13.02 11.83
CA ASN A 19 -9.36 -12.96 11.21
C ASN A 19 -10.12 -11.62 11.28
N LYS A 20 -9.58 -10.58 11.93
CA LYS A 20 -10.20 -9.24 11.94
C LYS A 20 -9.73 -8.43 10.74
N LEU A 21 -10.68 -7.72 10.15
CA LEU A 21 -10.37 -6.76 9.09
C LEU A 21 -9.84 -5.49 9.74
N SER A 22 -8.70 -5.03 9.27
CA SER A 22 -8.10 -3.76 9.67
C SER A 22 -7.77 -2.94 8.43
N ARG A 23 -7.83 -1.62 8.56
CA ARG A 23 -7.67 -0.70 7.43
C ARG A 23 -6.82 0.49 7.82
N ILE A 24 -5.92 0.87 6.93
CA ILE A 24 -5.27 2.17 6.93
C ILE A 24 -5.66 2.92 5.66
N ALA A 25 -5.95 4.20 5.80
CA ALA A 25 -6.13 5.11 4.68
C ALA A 25 -5.06 6.21 4.82
N VAL A 26 -4.40 6.51 3.71
CA VAL A 26 -3.42 7.58 3.60
C VAL A 26 -3.93 8.48 2.49
N ASP A 27 -4.46 9.62 2.91
CA ASP A 27 -5.01 10.62 2.03
C ASP A 27 -4.05 11.80 1.97
N ASN A 28 -3.79 12.34 0.78
CA ASN A 28 -3.16 13.64 0.64
C ASN A 28 -4.25 14.69 0.88
N ALA A 29 -4.38 15.13 2.14
CA ALA A 29 -5.18 16.29 2.47
C ALA A 29 -4.50 17.56 1.92
N ASP A 30 -4.61 17.82 0.62
CA ASP A 30 -4.24 19.10 0.02
C ASP A 30 -5.51 19.95 -0.15
N SER A 31 -6.06 20.43 0.97
CA SER A 31 -7.18 21.39 0.96
C SER A 31 -6.74 22.86 0.82
N GLU A 32 -5.44 23.17 0.78
CA GLU A 32 -4.96 24.57 0.89
C GLU A 32 -3.76 24.96 0.02
N LYS A 33 -3.36 24.18 -1.00
CA LYS A 33 -2.29 24.61 -1.92
C LYS A 33 -2.86 25.29 -3.16
N THR A 34 -2.35 26.48 -3.48
CA THR A 34 -2.70 27.27 -4.67
C THR A 34 -2.29 26.59 -5.98
N ASP A 35 -1.30 25.69 -5.94
CA ASP A 35 -0.87 24.87 -7.07
C ASP A 35 -1.08 23.38 -6.74
N PRO A 36 -1.94 22.65 -7.46
CA PRO A 36 -2.13 21.22 -7.24
C PRO A 36 -0.83 20.46 -7.59
N PRO A 37 -0.45 19.43 -6.81
CA PRO A 37 0.72 18.63 -7.13
C PRO A 37 0.58 17.97 -8.51
N LYS A 38 1.70 17.82 -9.23
CA LYS A 38 1.74 17.16 -10.56
C LYS A 38 1.18 15.73 -10.51
N GLU A 39 1.29 15.07 -9.36
CA GLU A 39 0.68 13.79 -9.05
C GLU A 39 0.31 13.75 -7.55
N SER A 40 -0.90 13.30 -7.23
CA SER A 40 -1.32 12.91 -5.87
C SER A 40 -1.72 11.44 -5.86
N LEU A 41 -1.46 10.76 -4.75
CA LEU A 41 -1.75 9.34 -4.58
C LEU A 41 -2.39 9.11 -3.21
N ASP A 42 -3.70 8.97 -3.21
CA ASP A 42 -4.45 8.58 -2.02
C ASP A 42 -4.69 7.08 -2.10
N TYR A 43 -4.52 6.38 -1.00
CA TYR A 43 -4.72 4.95 -1.02
C TYR A 43 -5.22 4.44 0.32
N SER A 44 -5.92 3.31 0.27
CA SER A 44 -6.25 2.56 1.46
C SER A 44 -5.88 1.11 1.31
N ILE A 45 -5.34 0.54 2.38
CA ILE A 45 -4.94 -0.85 2.47
C ILE A 45 -5.79 -1.44 3.59
N SER A 46 -6.68 -2.35 3.23
CA SER A 46 -7.35 -3.22 4.18
C SER A 46 -6.66 -4.57 4.19
N CYS A 47 -6.45 -5.15 5.36
CA CYS A 47 -5.85 -6.46 5.49
C CYS A 47 -6.61 -7.32 6.51
N ARG A 48 -6.58 -8.63 6.26
CA ARG A 48 -6.95 -9.67 7.22
C ARG A 48 -5.86 -10.73 7.17
N PHE A 49 -5.33 -11.11 8.33
CA PHE A 49 -4.34 -12.18 8.42
C PHE A 49 -4.85 -13.35 9.25
N ASN A 50 -4.39 -14.54 8.89
CA ASN A 50 -4.70 -15.81 9.54
C ASN A 50 -3.44 -16.64 9.70
N ASP A 51 -3.40 -17.43 10.77
CA ASP A 51 -2.40 -18.49 10.90
C ASP A 51 -2.56 -19.52 9.78
N THR A 52 -1.45 -20.17 9.46
CA THR A 52 -1.44 -21.32 8.54
C THR A 52 -1.12 -22.59 9.33
N ASP A 53 -1.18 -23.74 8.66
CA ASP A 53 -0.75 -25.01 9.26
C ASP A 53 0.75 -25.01 9.65
N SER A 54 1.54 -24.04 9.13
CA SER A 54 2.91 -23.79 9.54
C SER A 54 2.97 -22.62 10.53
N PRO A 55 3.57 -22.81 11.72
CA PRO A 55 3.69 -21.75 12.73
C PRO A 55 4.52 -20.56 12.23
N ASP A 56 5.46 -20.80 11.31
CA ASP A 56 6.34 -19.77 10.77
C ASP A 56 5.69 -18.88 9.71
N HIS A 57 4.48 -19.22 9.26
CA HIS A 57 3.82 -18.52 8.16
C HIS A 57 2.45 -17.95 8.53
N LEU A 58 2.15 -16.80 7.95
CA LEU A 58 0.85 -16.15 7.97
C LEU A 58 0.27 -16.06 6.56
N SER A 59 -1.03 -16.27 6.44
CA SER A 59 -1.79 -15.97 5.22
C SER A 59 -2.43 -14.60 5.37
N ILE A 60 -2.06 -13.65 4.51
CA ILE A 60 -2.58 -12.28 4.54
C ILE A 60 -3.38 -12.05 3.27
N THR A 61 -4.63 -11.62 3.43
CA THR A 61 -5.47 -11.11 2.34
C THR A 61 -5.47 -9.59 2.41
N PHE A 62 -5.11 -8.94 1.31
CA PHE A 62 -5.11 -7.50 1.14
C PHE A 62 -6.21 -7.07 0.16
N GLU A 63 -6.88 -5.98 0.51
CA GLU A 63 -7.77 -5.22 -0.37
C GLU A 63 -7.20 -3.80 -0.43
N ILE A 64 -6.62 -3.43 -1.57
CA ILE A 64 -5.94 -2.16 -1.76
C ILE A 64 -6.74 -1.32 -2.75
N GLN A 65 -7.13 -0.12 -2.34
CA GLN A 65 -7.75 0.87 -3.22
C GLN A 65 -6.78 2.03 -3.40
N VAL A 66 -6.54 2.41 -4.66
CA VAL A 66 -5.63 3.50 -5.02
C VAL A 66 -6.40 4.52 -5.86
N TYR A 67 -6.29 5.77 -5.47
CA TYR A 67 -6.82 6.93 -6.14
C TYR A 67 -5.64 7.84 -6.51
N GLY A 68 -5.21 7.75 -7.77
CA GLY A 68 -4.16 8.60 -8.31
C GLY A 68 -4.77 9.77 -9.08
N THR A 69 -4.28 10.99 -8.85
CA THR A 69 -4.53 12.11 -9.75
C THR A 69 -3.21 12.51 -10.38
N SER A 70 -3.13 12.55 -11.71
CA SER A 70 -1.93 12.99 -12.45
C SER A 70 -2.29 14.11 -13.42
N VAL A 71 -1.35 15.00 -13.76
CA VAL A 71 -1.56 16.00 -14.81
C VAL A 71 -0.83 15.58 -16.09
N ILE A 72 -1.59 15.28 -17.16
CA ILE A 72 -1.06 14.91 -18.48
C ILE A 72 -1.45 15.99 -19.49
N HIS A 73 -0.48 16.63 -20.13
CA HIS A 73 -0.69 17.76 -21.06
C HIS A 73 -1.55 18.90 -20.45
N GLY A 74 -1.35 19.20 -19.16
CA GLY A 74 -2.11 20.22 -18.45
C GLY A 74 -3.54 19.83 -18.05
N LYS A 75 -3.97 18.59 -18.34
CA LYS A 75 -5.29 18.07 -17.96
C LYS A 75 -5.16 17.09 -16.77
N PRO A 76 -6.01 17.24 -15.73
CA PRO A 76 -6.04 16.26 -14.65
C PRO A 76 -6.65 14.94 -15.14
N LEU A 77 -5.95 13.84 -14.91
CA LEU A 77 -6.41 12.48 -15.09
C LEU A 77 -6.57 11.84 -13.71
N LYS A 78 -7.79 11.44 -13.37
CA LYS A 78 -8.09 10.66 -12.16
C LYS A 78 -8.08 9.18 -12.52
N THR A 79 -7.39 8.39 -11.71
CA THR A 79 -7.29 6.94 -11.87
C THR A 79 -7.70 6.27 -10.56
N THR A 80 -8.69 5.39 -10.63
CA THR A 80 -9.06 4.52 -9.51
C THR A 80 -8.69 3.08 -9.86
N LYS A 81 -7.93 2.41 -9.00
CA LYS A 81 -7.61 0.99 -9.14
C LYS A 81 -7.86 0.25 -7.82
N ALA A 82 -8.37 -0.97 -7.93
CA ALA A 82 -8.57 -1.87 -6.81
C ALA A 82 -7.74 -3.14 -7.05
N TYR A 83 -7.04 -3.58 -6.00
CA TYR A 83 -6.21 -4.78 -6.02
C TYR A 83 -6.62 -5.68 -4.87
N ASN A 84 -6.95 -6.92 -5.19
CA ASN A 84 -7.23 -7.95 -4.20
C ASN A 84 -6.18 -9.03 -4.35
N THR A 85 -5.41 -9.27 -3.30
CA THR A 85 -4.34 -10.27 -3.32
C THR A 85 -4.29 -11.03 -2.03
N ARG A 86 -3.90 -12.30 -2.11
CA ARG A 86 -3.61 -13.14 -0.95
C ARG A 86 -2.18 -13.62 -1.07
N ILE A 87 -1.42 -13.43 -0.01
CA ILE A 87 -0.04 -13.90 0.08
C ILE A 87 0.14 -14.78 1.31
N LYS A 88 1.10 -15.70 1.22
CA LYS A 88 1.65 -16.40 2.38
C LYS A 88 3.01 -15.78 2.67
N VAL A 89 3.18 -15.20 3.85
CA VAL A 89 4.45 -14.58 4.28
C VAL A 89 5.05 -15.40 5.41
N LYS A 90 6.36 -15.56 5.39
CA LYS A 90 7.10 -16.02 6.56
C LYS A 90 7.15 -14.88 7.57
N ARG A 91 6.92 -15.18 8.85
CA ARG A 91 6.97 -14.17 9.91
C ARG A 91 8.35 -13.52 9.92
N ASN A 92 8.40 -12.23 10.20
CA ASN A 92 9.61 -11.41 10.23
C ASN A 92 10.37 -11.29 8.90
N GLU A 93 9.83 -11.75 7.77
CA GLU A 93 10.43 -11.53 6.45
C GLU A 93 9.66 -10.46 5.65
N TRP A 94 10.41 -9.68 4.87
CA TRP A 94 9.85 -8.67 3.98
C TRP A 94 9.37 -9.28 2.67
N VAL A 95 8.19 -8.86 2.22
CA VAL A 95 7.64 -9.21 0.91
C VAL A 95 7.24 -7.94 0.19
N MET A 96 7.51 -7.89 -1.11
CA MET A 96 7.22 -6.75 -1.97
C MET A 96 6.12 -7.11 -2.98
N LEU A 97 5.08 -6.27 -3.08
CA LEU A 97 3.96 -6.44 -4.00
C LEU A 97 3.76 -5.19 -4.87
N PRO A 98 3.87 -5.26 -6.20
CA PRO A 98 3.49 -4.14 -7.05
C PRO A 98 1.97 -3.93 -7.00
N PHE A 99 1.52 -2.72 -6.65
CA PHE A 99 0.08 -2.43 -6.56
C PHE A 99 -0.34 -1.11 -7.20
N TYR A 100 0.55 -0.35 -7.83
CA TYR A 100 0.14 0.74 -8.72
C TYR A 100 1.17 0.97 -9.82
N GLN A 101 0.68 1.18 -11.03
CA GLN A 101 1.47 1.56 -12.19
C GLN A 101 0.76 2.72 -12.89
N GLY A 102 1.30 3.93 -12.71
CA GLY A 102 0.95 5.18 -13.37
C GLY A 102 2.19 5.79 -14.02
N ALA A 103 2.48 7.07 -13.75
CA ALA A 103 3.78 7.65 -14.11
C ALA A 103 4.93 7.02 -13.30
N ASN A 104 4.61 6.55 -12.09
CA ASN A 104 5.51 5.85 -11.18
C ASN A 104 5.01 4.42 -10.92
N LEU A 105 5.93 3.49 -10.65
CA LEU A 105 5.61 2.19 -10.06
C LEU A 105 5.63 2.31 -8.54
N VAL A 106 4.59 1.80 -7.89
CA VAL A 106 4.47 1.75 -6.43
C VAL A 106 4.37 0.31 -5.97
N TYR A 107 5.12 0.01 -4.92
CA TYR A 107 5.20 -1.30 -4.30
C TYR A 107 4.75 -1.22 -2.84
N LEU A 108 4.10 -2.27 -2.38
CA LEU A 108 3.79 -2.52 -0.97
C LEU A 108 4.89 -3.44 -0.45
N GLU A 109 5.78 -2.89 0.34
CA GLU A 109 6.68 -3.68 1.19
C GLU A 109 5.96 -3.96 2.51
N THR A 110 5.82 -5.23 2.86
CA THR A 110 5.10 -5.66 4.05
C THR A 110 5.90 -6.72 4.81
N GLN A 111 5.87 -6.60 6.13
CA GLN A 111 6.39 -7.58 7.07
C GLN A 111 5.30 -7.82 8.11
N ALA A 112 5.08 -9.09 8.46
CA ALA A 112 4.18 -9.46 9.55
C ALA A 112 5.00 -9.99 10.73
N VAL A 113 4.82 -9.36 11.88
CA VAL A 113 5.51 -9.66 13.12
C VAL A 113 4.46 -10.04 14.16
N SER A 114 4.69 -11.15 14.87
CA SER A 114 3.84 -11.50 16.02
C SER A 114 4.10 -10.50 17.15
N HIS A 115 3.05 -9.94 17.72
CA HIS A 115 3.14 -9.16 18.96
C HIS A 115 3.17 -10.13 20.15
N THR A 116 4.27 -10.85 20.31
CA THR A 116 4.55 -11.68 21.48
C THR A 116 6.04 -11.61 21.77
N ASP A 117 6.36 -11.14 22.97
CA ASP A 117 7.66 -11.34 23.64
C ASP A 117 7.88 -12.82 24.00
#